data_AF-A0A2D5Y2U5-F1
#
_entry.id   AF-A0A2D5Y2U5-F1
#
_cell.length_a   1.000
_cell.length_b   1.000
_cell.length_c   1.000
_cell.angle_alpha   90.00
_cell.angle_beta   90.00
_cell.angle_gamma   90.00
#
_symmetry.space_group_name_H-M   'P 1'
#
loop_
_entity.id
_entity.type
_entity.pdbx_description
1 polymer ?
#
loop_
_entity_poly.entity_id
_entity_poly.type
_entity_poly.pdbx_seq_one_letter_code
_entity_poly.pdbx_strand_id
1 'polypeptide(L)'
;MTITSLATAMLFGGGLYLFMNLGSIAKTVTEDYAARTLGVDVTIGRMDVSLQNRTVDVSNIRIYNPDGYKGAHAVVVDSVTVQAGSLGSELLEFKTVDVSGANVYLEITPSGVNLTDIRKNLNEKVGAKPSEGEKAVKVILDKLILNGTVHTDITFLDKTYDPFALPPIHLSDIGRSENGVLVGAAISEVWKVISRETIRSANKYGFLAGLDVNILKESGMSDVTIVKDNIDHQVDKIKNSIKGLLE
;
A
#
# COMPACT_ATOMS: atom_id res chain seq x y z
N MET A 1 34.35 39.78 -4.79
CA MET A 1 33.70 38.45 -4.88
C MET A 1 33.90 37.94 -6.31
N THR A 2 34.74 36.93 -6.52
CA THR A 2 34.91 36.32 -7.84
C THR A 2 33.77 35.32 -8.09
N ILE A 3 33.41 35.09 -9.35
CA ILE A 3 32.35 34.14 -9.73
C ILE A 3 32.60 32.75 -9.13
N THR A 4 33.87 32.36 -8.98
CA THR A 4 34.31 31.14 -8.28
C THR A 4 33.94 31.11 -6.80
N SER A 5 34.14 32.21 -6.06
CA SER A 5 33.74 32.27 -4.63
C SER A 5 32.23 32.14 -4.43
N LEU A 6 31.43 32.66 -5.37
CA LEU A 6 29.98 32.56 -5.35
C LEU A 6 29.48 31.16 -5.74
N ALA A 7 30.11 30.53 -6.73
CA ALA A 7 29.81 29.15 -7.13
C ALA A 7 30.14 28.14 -6.02
N THR A 8 31.29 28.31 -5.35
CA THR A 8 31.67 27.51 -4.18
C THR A 8 30.68 27.72 -3.03
N ALA A 9 30.33 28.96 -2.72
CA ALA A 9 29.33 29.25 -1.67
C ALA A 9 27.95 28.63 -1.99
N MET A 10 27.53 28.58 -3.26
CA MET A 10 26.29 27.92 -3.67
C MET A 10 26.38 26.39 -3.61
N LEU A 11 27.49 25.78 -4.01
CA LEU A 11 27.67 24.33 -3.92
C LEU A 11 27.70 23.86 -2.46
N PHE A 12 28.45 24.54 -1.61
CA PHE A 12 28.56 24.19 -0.19
C PHE A 12 27.33 24.62 0.61
N GLY A 13 26.81 25.83 0.39
CA GLY A 13 25.60 26.32 1.06
C GLY A 13 24.35 25.58 0.61
N GLY A 14 24.20 25.33 -0.69
CA GLY A 14 23.11 24.52 -1.25
C GLY A 14 23.23 23.05 -0.86
N GLY A 15 24.44 22.47 -0.91
CA GLY A 15 24.69 21.11 -0.44
C GLY A 15 24.40 20.94 1.06
N LEU A 16 24.78 21.91 1.90
CA LEU A 16 24.50 21.89 3.33
C LEU A 16 23.00 22.05 3.61
N TYR A 17 22.30 22.93 2.88
CA TYR A 17 20.85 23.08 2.99
C TYR A 17 20.11 21.79 2.61
N LEU A 18 20.50 21.14 1.51
CA LEU A 18 19.93 19.86 1.08
C LEU A 18 20.20 18.76 2.10
N PHE A 19 21.41 18.69 2.66
CA PHE A 19 21.76 17.72 3.69
C PHE A 19 20.94 17.92 4.97
N MET A 20 20.80 19.16 5.44
CA MET A 20 20.01 19.48 6.64
C MET A 20 18.50 19.23 6.45
N ASN A 21 18.00 19.32 5.21
CA ASN A 21 16.58 19.17 4.89
C ASN A 21 16.26 17.86 4.15
N LEU A 22 17.20 16.91 4.09
CA LEU A 22 17.07 15.69 3.31
C LEU A 22 15.81 14.90 3.67
N GLY A 23 15.50 14.80 4.97
CA GLY A 23 14.29 14.16 5.46
C GLY A 23 13.00 14.85 5.00
N SER A 24 12.94 16.19 5.06
CA SER A 24 11.76 16.95 4.62
C SER A 24 11.55 16.90 3.10
N ILE A 25 12.64 16.92 2.33
CA ILE A 25 12.58 16.80 0.87
C ILE A 25 12.13 15.38 0.48
N ALA A 26 12.78 14.35 1.05
CA ALA A 26 12.43 12.96 0.81
C ALA A 26 10.97 12.66 1.21
N LYS A 27 10.51 13.22 2.34
CA LYS A 27 9.12 13.16 2.79
C LYS A 27 8.17 13.67 1.70
N THR A 28 8.37 14.91 1.24
CA THR A 28 7.48 15.57 0.27
C THR A 28 7.42 14.80 -1.04
N VAL A 29 8.58 14.34 -1.55
CA VAL A 29 8.65 13.53 -2.77
C VAL A 29 7.94 12.19 -2.57
N THR A 30 8.11 11.55 -1.41
CA THR A 30 7.45 10.28 -1.12
C THR A 30 5.94 10.41 -1.03
N GLU A 31 5.44 11.46 -0.37
CA GLU A 31 4.00 11.77 -0.28
C GLU A 31 3.39 11.97 -1.67
N ASP A 32 4.02 12.80 -2.52
CA ASP A 32 3.53 13.09 -3.87
C ASP A 32 3.52 11.84 -4.77
N TYR A 33 4.62 11.07 -4.79
CA TYR A 33 4.69 9.84 -5.58
C TYR A 33 3.69 8.79 -5.11
N ALA A 34 3.56 8.59 -3.80
CA ALA A 34 2.62 7.63 -3.23
C ALA A 34 1.18 8.07 -3.52
N ALA A 35 0.84 9.34 -3.34
CA ALA A 35 -0.50 9.86 -3.59
C ALA A 35 -0.91 9.76 -5.05
N ARG A 36 0.00 10.13 -5.98
CA ARG A 36 -0.24 9.96 -7.42
C ARG A 36 -0.47 8.50 -7.78
N THR A 37 0.36 7.61 -7.24
CA THR A 37 0.33 6.17 -7.54
C THR A 37 -0.95 5.52 -6.99
N LEU A 38 -1.27 5.74 -5.73
CA LEU A 38 -2.46 5.17 -5.06
C LEU A 38 -3.76 5.87 -5.46
N GLY A 39 -3.68 7.09 -5.98
CA GLY A 39 -4.84 7.90 -6.37
C GLY A 39 -5.65 8.43 -5.18
N VAL A 40 -5.04 8.50 -4.00
CA VAL A 40 -5.60 9.05 -2.76
C VAL A 40 -4.51 9.81 -2.03
N ASP A 41 -4.87 10.71 -1.13
CA ASP A 41 -3.88 11.45 -0.37
C ASP A 41 -3.02 10.52 0.50
N VAL A 42 -1.74 10.87 0.62
CA VAL A 42 -0.79 10.20 1.50
C VAL A 42 -0.04 11.27 2.28
N THR A 43 0.01 11.10 3.60
CA THR A 43 0.77 11.99 4.48
C THR A 43 1.71 11.19 5.35
N ILE A 44 2.83 11.80 5.68
CA ILE A 44 3.90 11.30 6.54
C ILE A 44 4.06 12.32 7.67
N GLY A 45 4.19 11.89 8.91
CA GLY A 45 4.49 12.81 10.01
C GLY A 45 5.96 13.21 10.01
N ARG A 46 6.85 12.22 9.92
CA ARG A 46 8.30 12.41 9.98
C ARG A 46 9.02 11.42 9.07
N MET A 47 10.12 11.88 8.47
CA MET A 47 11.06 11.04 7.74
C MET A 47 12.48 11.46 8.10
N ASP A 48 13.27 10.53 8.62
CA ASP A 48 14.69 10.71 8.93
C ASP A 48 15.52 9.82 8.02
N VAL A 49 16.52 10.40 7.37
CA VAL A 49 17.42 9.69 6.44
C VAL A 49 18.82 9.72 7.01
N SER A 50 19.38 8.55 7.32
CA SER A 50 20.77 8.39 7.74
C SER A 50 21.61 7.83 6.60
N LEU A 51 22.42 8.69 5.98
CA LEU A 51 23.36 8.26 4.94
C LEU A 51 24.47 7.37 5.51
N GLN A 52 24.90 7.64 6.74
CA GLN A 52 25.94 6.87 7.42
C GLN A 52 25.49 5.43 7.70
N ASN A 53 24.26 5.28 8.22
CA ASN A 53 23.71 3.96 8.55
C ASN A 53 22.98 3.31 7.37
N ARG A 54 22.78 4.06 6.27
CA ARG A 54 21.94 3.69 5.13
C ARG A 54 20.52 3.30 5.54
N THR A 55 19.97 4.02 6.51
CA THR A 55 18.62 3.78 7.01
C THR A 55 17.70 4.94 6.67
N VAL A 56 16.43 4.63 6.44
CA VAL A 56 15.35 5.62 6.39
C VAL A 56 14.29 5.20 7.39
N ASP A 57 13.99 6.08 8.35
CA ASP A 57 12.96 5.88 9.34
C ASP A 57 11.80 6.83 9.03
N VAL A 58 10.60 6.27 8.88
CA VAL A 58 9.38 7.00 8.52
C VAL A 58 8.38 6.78 9.65
N SER A 59 7.69 7.83 10.07
CA SER A 59 6.70 7.74 11.16
C SER A 59 5.40 8.43 10.80
N ASN A 60 4.30 7.90 11.36
CA ASN A 60 2.94 8.40 11.22
C ASN A 60 2.49 8.53 9.76
N ILE A 61 2.58 7.44 8.99
CA ILE A 61 2.08 7.40 7.62
C ILE A 61 0.57 7.24 7.65
N ARG A 62 -0.15 8.03 6.87
CA ARG A 62 -1.59 7.93 6.68
C ARG A 62 -1.90 7.90 5.20
N ILE A 63 -2.56 6.82 4.77
CA ILE A 63 -3.13 6.66 3.43
C ILE A 63 -4.63 6.88 3.57
N TYR A 64 -5.14 7.90 2.90
CA TYR A 64 -6.54 8.30 3.00
C TYR A 64 -7.45 7.35 2.21
N ASN A 65 -8.73 7.35 2.56
CA ASN A 65 -9.72 6.66 1.75
C ASN A 65 -10.04 7.47 0.48
N PRO A 66 -10.47 6.80 -0.61
CA PRO A 66 -11.13 7.47 -1.72
C PRO A 66 -12.42 8.17 -1.26
N ASP A 67 -12.96 9.05 -2.10
CA ASP A 67 -14.28 9.64 -1.85
C ASP A 67 -15.38 8.56 -1.78
N GLY A 68 -16.39 8.79 -0.94
CA GLY A 68 -17.54 7.89 -0.80
C GLY A 68 -17.45 6.88 0.35
N TYR A 69 -16.35 6.87 1.11
CA TYR A 69 -16.17 6.07 2.31
C TYR A 69 -16.30 6.92 3.59
N LYS A 70 -16.80 6.33 4.67
CA LYS A 70 -17.02 6.97 5.97
C LYS A 70 -15.73 7.14 6.76
N GLY A 71 -14.84 6.14 6.71
CA GLY A 71 -13.54 6.21 7.37
C GLY A 71 -12.62 7.22 6.70
N ALA A 72 -11.84 7.98 7.48
CA ALA A 72 -10.90 8.96 6.93
C ALA A 72 -9.68 8.29 6.25
N HIS A 73 -9.30 7.10 6.69
CA HIS A 73 -8.06 6.43 6.27
C HIS A 73 -8.32 4.99 5.85
N ALA A 74 -7.62 4.57 4.79
CA ALA A 74 -7.53 3.16 4.39
C ALA A 74 -6.44 2.43 5.19
N VAL A 75 -5.30 3.10 5.44
CA VAL A 75 -4.17 2.55 6.18
C VAL A 75 -3.52 3.63 7.03
N VAL A 76 -3.22 3.31 8.28
CA VAL A 76 -2.37 4.12 9.17
C VAL A 76 -1.19 3.26 9.61
N VAL A 77 0.01 3.82 9.62
CA VAL A 77 1.23 3.12 10.05
C VAL A 77 2.01 3.99 11.02
N ASP A 78 2.33 3.42 12.18
CA ASP A 78 3.13 4.10 13.21
C ASP A 78 4.56 4.34 12.74
N SER A 79 5.23 3.29 12.24
CA SER A 79 6.62 3.40 11.77
C SER A 79 6.96 2.42 10.66
N VAL A 80 7.82 2.89 9.74
CA VAL A 80 8.51 2.07 8.74
C VAL A 80 10.01 2.31 8.85
N THR A 81 10.78 1.24 9.01
CA THR A 81 12.25 1.30 8.94
C THR A 81 12.72 0.63 7.67
N VAL A 82 13.53 1.34 6.90
CA VAL A 82 14.07 0.88 5.62
C VAL A 82 15.57 0.78 5.71
N GLN A 83 16.14 -0.39 5.42
CA GLN A 83 17.57 -0.54 5.19
C GLN A 83 17.86 -0.42 3.69
N ALA A 84 18.53 0.66 3.30
CA ALA A 84 18.95 0.86 1.93
C ALA A 84 20.16 -0.03 1.55
N GLY A 85 20.13 -0.55 0.33
CA GLY A 85 21.24 -1.19 -0.36
C GLY A 85 22.03 -0.17 -1.17
N SER A 86 22.10 -0.37 -2.49
CA SER A 86 22.61 0.61 -3.45
C SER A 86 21.58 1.71 -3.75
N LEU A 87 21.96 2.99 -3.64
CA LEU A 87 21.11 4.13 -3.99
C LEU A 87 21.75 4.92 -5.14
N GLY A 88 21.45 4.51 -6.37
CA GLY A 88 21.91 5.17 -7.59
C GLY A 88 20.86 6.12 -8.18
N SER A 89 21.24 6.89 -9.20
CA SER A 89 20.33 7.82 -9.88
C SER A 89 19.25 7.15 -10.73
N GLU A 90 19.42 5.86 -11.06
CA GLU A 90 18.50 5.10 -11.93
C GLU A 90 17.95 3.84 -11.25
N LEU A 91 18.60 3.38 -10.18
CA LEU A 91 18.25 2.17 -9.45
C LEU A 91 18.41 2.41 -7.95
N LEU A 92 17.32 2.20 -7.23
CA LEU A 92 17.28 2.18 -5.77
C LEU A 92 17.08 0.72 -5.33
N GLU A 93 17.94 0.26 -4.45
CA GLU A 93 17.86 -1.07 -3.85
C GLU A 93 17.56 -0.92 -2.35
N PHE A 94 16.57 -1.66 -1.88
CA PHE A 94 16.17 -1.73 -0.48
C PHE A 94 16.30 -3.17 0.01
N LYS A 95 17.11 -3.37 1.06
CA LYS A 95 17.36 -4.70 1.63
C LYS A 95 16.22 -5.16 2.52
N THR A 96 15.72 -4.27 3.36
CA THR A 96 14.60 -4.57 4.24
C THR A 96 13.68 -3.37 4.36
N VAL A 97 12.38 -3.63 4.42
CA VAL A 97 11.33 -2.68 4.79
C VAL A 97 10.51 -3.35 5.89
N ASP A 98 10.63 -2.82 7.11
CA ASP A 98 9.93 -3.34 8.28
C ASP A 98 8.82 -2.35 8.68
N VAL A 99 7.57 -2.79 8.55
CA VAL A 99 6.37 -2.01 8.83
C VAL A 99 5.79 -2.43 10.17
N SER A 100 5.70 -1.48 11.10
CA SER A 100 5.20 -1.69 12.46
C SER A 100 4.01 -0.79 12.78
N GLY A 101 3.06 -1.31 13.56
CA GLY A 101 1.88 -0.56 13.98
C GLY A 101 0.92 -0.25 12.82
N ALA A 102 0.80 -1.14 11.84
CA ALA A 102 -0.13 -0.95 10.74
C ALA A 102 -1.58 -1.18 11.20
N ASN A 103 -2.46 -0.23 10.93
CA ASN A 103 -3.91 -0.34 11.08
C ASN A 103 -4.51 -0.25 9.68
N VAL A 104 -5.12 -1.33 9.20
CA VAL A 104 -5.77 -1.40 7.89
C VAL A 104 -7.28 -1.36 8.09
N TYR A 105 -7.94 -0.41 7.46
CA TYR A 105 -9.38 -0.22 7.56
C TYR A 105 -10.03 -0.75 6.28
N LEU A 106 -10.75 -1.86 6.38
CA LEU A 106 -11.53 -2.43 5.29
C LEU A 106 -12.97 -1.98 5.42
N GLU A 107 -13.43 -1.19 4.46
CA GLU A 107 -14.79 -0.65 4.45
C GLU A 107 -15.55 -1.14 3.21
N ILE A 108 -16.79 -1.62 3.42
CA ILE A 108 -17.72 -2.00 2.36
C ILE A 108 -18.89 -1.01 2.36
N THR A 109 -19.09 -0.37 1.22
CA THR A 109 -20.26 0.47 0.92
C THR A 109 -21.10 -0.19 -0.17
N PRO A 110 -22.33 0.27 -0.43
CA PRO A 110 -23.10 -0.25 -1.57
C PRO A 110 -22.42 -0.01 -2.92
N SER A 111 -21.56 1.02 -2.99
CA SER A 111 -20.86 1.44 -4.21
C SER A 111 -19.47 0.82 -4.39
N GLY A 112 -18.90 0.17 -3.37
CA GLY A 112 -17.53 -0.32 -3.50
C GLY A 112 -16.89 -0.85 -2.21
N VAL A 113 -15.62 -1.22 -2.37
CA VAL A 113 -14.73 -1.63 -1.29
C VAL A 113 -13.46 -0.79 -1.36
N ASN A 114 -13.14 -0.07 -0.30
CA ASN A 114 -12.10 0.97 -0.33
C ASN A 114 -10.72 0.45 -0.79
N LEU A 115 -10.27 -0.69 -0.24
CA LEU A 115 -8.97 -1.28 -0.60
C LEU A 115 -8.93 -1.77 -2.05
N THR A 116 -10.08 -2.19 -2.57
CA THR A 116 -10.23 -2.62 -3.96
C THR A 116 -10.23 -1.41 -4.90
N ASP A 117 -10.84 -0.30 -4.51
CA ASP A 117 -10.88 0.91 -5.34
C ASP A 117 -9.52 1.59 -5.43
N ILE A 118 -8.76 1.65 -4.33
CA ILE A 118 -7.35 2.07 -4.39
C ILE A 118 -6.54 1.13 -5.32
N ARG A 119 -6.85 -0.17 -5.32
CA ARG A 119 -6.23 -1.12 -6.26
C ARG A 119 -6.58 -0.84 -7.72
N LYS A 120 -7.80 -0.37 -8.02
CA LYS A 120 -8.21 0.00 -9.37
C LYS A 120 -7.46 1.25 -9.85
N ASN A 121 -7.33 2.27 -9.00
CA ASN A 121 -6.55 3.48 -9.28
C ASN A 121 -5.10 3.16 -9.70
N LEU A 122 -4.50 2.16 -9.05
CA LEU A 122 -3.16 1.67 -9.41
C LEU A 122 -3.12 1.13 -10.84
N ASN A 123 -4.07 0.27 -11.23
CA ASN A 123 -4.06 -0.35 -12.56
C ASN A 123 -4.24 0.67 -13.69
N GLU A 124 -4.97 1.76 -13.45
CA GLU A 124 -5.14 2.86 -14.41
C GLU A 124 -3.85 3.67 -14.59
N LYS A 125 -2.96 3.68 -13.59
CA LYS A 125 -1.76 4.52 -13.54
C LYS A 125 -0.43 3.77 -13.70
N VAL A 126 -0.40 2.46 -13.50
CA VAL A 126 0.81 1.60 -13.57
C VAL A 126 1.40 1.48 -15.01
N GLY A 127 0.78 2.09 -16.01
CA GLY A 127 1.33 2.24 -17.37
C GLY A 127 1.70 3.67 -17.77
N ALA A 128 1.54 4.67 -16.89
CA ALA A 128 1.88 6.05 -17.23
C ALA A 128 3.40 6.17 -17.39
N LYS A 129 3.85 6.52 -18.60
CA LYS A 129 5.25 6.91 -18.82
C LYS A 129 5.59 8.06 -17.87
N PRO A 130 6.84 8.13 -17.37
CA PRO A 130 7.32 9.33 -16.70
C PRO A 130 6.99 10.56 -17.54
N SER A 131 6.64 11.65 -16.87
CA SER A 131 6.50 12.97 -17.49
C SER A 131 7.72 13.26 -18.38
N GLU A 132 7.55 13.93 -19.53
CA GLU A 132 8.72 14.40 -20.30
C GLU A 132 9.65 15.22 -19.38
N GLY A 133 10.87 14.71 -19.16
CA GLY A 133 11.87 15.31 -18.25
C GLY A 133 12.09 14.57 -16.92
N GLU A 134 11.28 13.57 -16.58
CA GLU A 134 11.40 12.81 -15.33
C GLU A 134 12.18 11.49 -15.57
N LYS A 135 13.31 11.30 -14.88
CA LYS A 135 14.08 10.06 -15.00
C LYS A 135 13.29 8.90 -14.42
N ALA A 136 13.12 7.83 -15.19
CA ALA A 136 12.53 6.59 -14.71
C ALA A 136 13.43 5.96 -13.64
N VAL A 137 13.05 6.09 -12.37
CA VAL A 137 13.75 5.45 -11.26
C VAL A 137 13.22 4.02 -11.10
N LYS A 138 14.15 3.05 -11.13
CA LYS A 138 13.86 1.65 -10.84
C LYS A 138 14.09 1.33 -9.38
N VAL A 139 13.40 0.32 -8.90
CA VAL A 139 13.45 -0.18 -7.53
C VAL A 139 13.65 -1.69 -7.53
N ILE A 140 14.50 -2.15 -6.62
CA ILE A 140 14.55 -3.53 -6.14
C ILE A 140 14.27 -3.52 -4.64
N LEU A 141 13.39 -4.40 -4.18
CA LEU A 141 13.12 -4.61 -2.76
C LEU A 141 13.28 -6.09 -2.41
N ASP A 142 14.28 -6.38 -1.58
CA ASP A 142 14.66 -7.75 -1.23
C ASP A 142 13.67 -8.38 -0.26
N LYS A 143 13.22 -7.61 0.74
CA LYS A 143 12.33 -8.11 1.80
C LYS A 143 11.46 -7.00 2.36
N LEU A 144 10.16 -7.27 2.45
CA LEU A 144 9.21 -6.48 3.23
C LEU A 144 8.53 -7.37 4.27
N ILE A 145 8.41 -6.85 5.49
CA ILE A 145 7.61 -7.45 6.56
C ILE A 145 6.58 -6.42 7.01
N LEU A 146 5.32 -6.82 7.09
CA LEU A 146 4.25 -6.01 7.65
C LEU A 146 3.44 -6.81 8.64
N ASN A 147 3.26 -6.23 9.83
CA ASN A 147 2.35 -6.71 10.85
C ASN A 147 1.35 -5.61 11.19
N GLY A 148 0.13 -5.99 11.57
CA GLY A 148 -0.88 -4.99 11.88
C GLY A 148 -2.17 -5.53 12.44
N THR A 149 -3.14 -4.64 12.48
CA THR A 149 -4.51 -4.87 12.91
C THR A 149 -5.45 -4.47 11.78
N VAL A 150 -6.47 -5.29 11.54
CA VAL A 150 -7.53 -4.97 10.60
C VAL A 150 -8.75 -4.48 11.38
N HIS A 151 -9.30 -3.38 10.91
CA HIS A 151 -10.57 -2.81 11.33
C HIS A 151 -11.53 -2.98 10.17
N THR A 152 -12.77 -3.38 10.44
CA THR A 152 -13.73 -3.67 9.38
C THR A 152 -15.06 -2.97 9.62
N ASP A 153 -15.60 -2.35 8.58
CA ASP A 153 -16.89 -1.64 8.63
C ASP A 153 -17.74 -1.96 7.40
N ILE A 154 -19.05 -2.13 7.60
CA ILE A 154 -20.03 -2.27 6.52
C ILE A 154 -21.05 -1.18 6.74
N THR A 155 -20.93 -0.08 5.99
CA THR A 155 -21.57 1.20 6.33
C THR A 155 -23.10 1.13 6.40
N PHE A 156 -23.71 0.22 5.63
CA PHE A 156 -25.16 0.03 5.55
C PHE A 156 -25.71 -1.06 6.51
N LEU A 157 -24.85 -1.67 7.31
CA LEU A 157 -25.24 -2.59 8.38
C LEU A 157 -24.91 -1.96 9.73
N ASP A 158 -25.87 -1.98 10.64
CA ASP A 158 -25.63 -1.54 12.03
C ASP A 158 -24.97 -2.68 12.83
N LYS A 159 -23.76 -3.06 12.40
CA LYS A 159 -22.98 -4.14 13.00
C LYS A 159 -21.55 -3.69 13.21
N THR A 160 -21.10 -3.76 14.46
CA THR A 160 -19.71 -3.55 14.82
C THR A 160 -18.96 -4.88 14.77
N TYR A 161 -17.72 -4.83 14.28
CA TYR A 161 -16.80 -5.95 14.26
C TYR A 161 -15.60 -5.61 15.13
N ASP A 162 -15.19 -6.54 15.99
CA ASP A 162 -13.98 -6.36 16.78
C ASP A 162 -12.75 -6.35 15.87
N PRO A 163 -11.78 -5.45 16.10
CA PRO A 163 -10.51 -5.49 15.38
C PRO A 163 -9.79 -6.81 15.61
N PHE A 164 -9.09 -7.29 14.58
CA PHE A 164 -8.34 -8.54 14.65
C PHE A 164 -6.93 -8.39 14.09
N ALA A 165 -6.03 -9.25 14.54
CA ALA A 165 -4.65 -9.25 14.07
C ALA A 165 -4.56 -9.65 12.58
N LEU A 166 -3.84 -8.85 11.81
CA LEU A 166 -3.42 -9.20 10.45
C LEU A 166 -2.23 -10.16 10.57
N PRO A 167 -2.32 -11.38 9.99
CA PRO A 167 -1.16 -12.27 9.92
C PRO A 167 0.03 -11.59 9.26
N PRO A 168 1.28 -11.88 9.68
CA PRO A 168 2.46 -11.29 9.10
C PRO A 168 2.49 -11.44 7.57
N ILE A 169 2.61 -10.31 6.87
CA ILE A 169 2.79 -10.28 5.42
C ILE A 169 4.29 -10.25 5.15
N HIS A 170 4.75 -11.20 4.34
CA HIS A 170 6.12 -11.26 3.85
C HIS A 170 6.12 -11.14 2.33
N LEU A 171 6.82 -10.14 1.81
CA LEU A 171 7.17 -10.04 0.39
C LEU A 171 8.68 -10.14 0.25
N SER A 172 9.14 -10.73 -0.85
CA SER A 172 10.55 -10.76 -1.20
C SER A 172 10.75 -10.58 -2.69
N ASP A 173 11.95 -10.15 -3.05
CA ASP A 173 12.47 -10.13 -4.42
C ASP A 173 11.66 -9.30 -5.43
N ILE A 174 11.00 -8.22 -4.96
CA ILE A 174 10.29 -7.29 -5.85
C ILE A 174 11.28 -6.65 -6.81
N GLY A 175 11.03 -6.83 -8.10
CA GLY A 175 11.84 -6.31 -9.20
C GLY A 175 13.22 -6.95 -9.36
N ARG A 176 13.54 -8.02 -8.62
CA ARG A 176 14.85 -8.68 -8.72
C ARG A 176 15.04 -9.34 -10.09
N SER A 177 14.05 -10.08 -10.55
CA SER A 177 14.07 -10.80 -11.83
C SER A 177 14.16 -9.85 -13.04
N GLU A 178 13.64 -8.64 -12.90
CA GLU A 178 13.52 -7.63 -13.94
C GLU A 178 14.70 -6.66 -13.99
N ASN A 179 15.70 -6.84 -13.11
CA ASN A 179 16.78 -5.88 -12.89
C ASN A 179 16.21 -4.46 -12.56
N GLY A 180 15.24 -4.45 -11.66
CA GLY A 180 14.51 -3.29 -11.19
C GLY A 180 13.21 -3.02 -11.94
N VAL A 181 12.15 -2.71 -11.18
CA VAL A 181 10.83 -2.27 -11.68
C VAL A 181 10.62 -0.80 -11.38
N LEU A 182 9.70 -0.14 -12.08
CA LEU A 182 9.35 1.25 -11.74
C LEU A 182 8.77 1.34 -10.32
N VAL A 183 9.02 2.45 -9.63
CA VAL A 183 8.50 2.72 -8.27
C VAL A 183 6.99 2.44 -8.17
N GLY A 184 6.21 2.93 -9.13
CA GLY A 184 4.76 2.72 -9.15
C GLY A 184 4.35 1.24 -9.27
N ALA A 185 5.12 0.45 -10.02
CA ALA A 185 4.90 -0.99 -10.12
C ALA A 185 5.19 -1.71 -8.79
N ALA A 186 6.28 -1.34 -8.11
CA ALA A 186 6.61 -1.87 -6.77
C ALA A 186 5.52 -1.53 -5.74
N ILE A 187 5.05 -0.27 -5.70
CA ILE A 187 3.93 0.15 -4.83
C ILE A 187 2.68 -0.67 -5.15
N SER A 188 2.37 -0.86 -6.44
CA SER A 188 1.24 -1.67 -6.87
C SER A 188 1.32 -3.11 -6.37
N GLU A 189 2.50 -3.73 -6.44
CA GLU A 189 2.71 -5.09 -5.97
C GLU A 189 2.50 -5.22 -4.46
N VAL A 190 3.08 -4.30 -3.68
CA VAL A 190 2.89 -4.24 -2.22
C VAL A 190 1.41 -4.05 -1.87
N TRP A 191 0.73 -3.08 -2.50
CA TRP A 191 -0.68 -2.81 -2.25
C TRP A 191 -1.57 -4.02 -2.60
N LYS A 192 -1.30 -4.69 -3.73
CA LYS A 192 -2.03 -5.89 -4.16
C LYS A 192 -1.95 -7.01 -3.13
N VAL A 193 -0.82 -7.16 -2.44
CA VAL A 193 -0.68 -8.15 -1.37
C VAL A 193 -1.36 -7.68 -0.08
N ILE A 194 -1.18 -6.43 0.35
CA ILE A 194 -1.85 -5.89 1.55
C ILE A 194 -3.38 -6.02 1.43
N SER A 195 -3.96 -5.54 0.31
CA SER A 195 -5.40 -5.62 0.04
C SER A 195 -5.89 -7.06 0.06
N ARG A 196 -5.17 -7.97 -0.61
CA ARG A 196 -5.53 -9.39 -0.71
C ARG A 196 -5.50 -10.10 0.64
N GLU A 197 -4.42 -9.96 1.40
CA GLU A 197 -4.26 -10.62 2.70
C GLU A 197 -5.21 -10.05 3.75
N THR A 198 -5.51 -8.75 3.68
CA THR A 198 -6.52 -8.11 4.53
C THR A 198 -7.90 -8.70 4.27
N ILE A 199 -8.34 -8.74 3.01
CA ILE A 199 -9.66 -9.29 2.65
C ILE A 199 -9.75 -10.78 2.98
N ARG A 200 -8.67 -11.55 2.74
CA ARG A 200 -8.58 -12.96 3.12
C ARG A 200 -8.78 -13.15 4.62
N SER A 201 -8.07 -12.35 5.41
CA SER A 201 -8.13 -12.41 6.87
C SER A 201 -9.53 -12.05 7.36
N ALA A 202 -10.10 -10.94 6.87
CA ALA A 202 -11.47 -10.53 7.20
C ALA A 202 -12.49 -11.64 6.90
N ASN A 203 -12.41 -12.27 5.72
CA ASN A 203 -13.29 -13.38 5.39
C ASN A 203 -13.14 -14.57 6.37
N LYS A 204 -11.89 -14.92 6.75
CA LYS A 204 -11.62 -15.98 7.74
C LYS A 204 -12.21 -15.66 9.12
N TYR A 205 -12.26 -14.39 9.51
CA TYR A 205 -12.90 -13.92 10.74
C TYR A 205 -14.44 -13.74 10.60
N GLY A 206 -15.03 -14.17 9.48
CA GLY A 206 -16.48 -14.13 9.28
C GLY A 206 -17.02 -12.73 8.96
N PHE A 207 -16.17 -11.78 8.58
CA PHE A 207 -16.59 -10.42 8.21
C PHE A 207 -17.66 -10.44 7.09
N LEU A 208 -17.43 -11.29 6.09
CA LEU A 208 -18.32 -11.46 4.93
C LEU A 208 -19.41 -12.51 5.16
N ALA A 209 -19.45 -13.16 6.33
CA ALA A 209 -20.40 -14.23 6.60
C ALA A 209 -21.83 -13.66 6.71
N GLY A 210 -22.74 -14.21 5.91
CA GLY A 210 -24.14 -13.78 5.87
C GLY A 210 -24.42 -12.54 5.03
N LEU A 211 -23.43 -11.99 4.32
CA LEU A 211 -23.67 -10.96 3.32
C LEU A 211 -24.33 -11.55 2.07
N ASP A 212 -25.29 -10.83 1.51
CA ASP A 212 -25.94 -11.20 0.26
C ASP A 212 -24.92 -11.17 -0.89
N VAL A 213 -24.94 -12.20 -1.75
CA VAL A 213 -24.05 -12.33 -2.90
C VAL A 213 -24.22 -11.18 -3.89
N ASN A 214 -25.42 -10.62 -4.01
CA ASN A 214 -25.69 -9.45 -4.86
C ASN A 214 -24.97 -8.21 -4.33
N ILE A 215 -24.95 -8.00 -3.01
CA ILE A 215 -24.19 -6.91 -2.38
C ILE A 215 -22.69 -7.09 -2.63
N LEU A 216 -22.18 -8.33 -2.57
CA LEU A 216 -20.78 -8.61 -2.88
C LEU A 216 -20.44 -8.37 -4.36
N LYS A 217 -21.39 -8.61 -5.28
CA LYS A 217 -21.23 -8.32 -6.70
C LYS A 217 -21.28 -6.82 -6.99
N GLU A 218 -22.27 -6.12 -6.44
CA GLU A 218 -22.46 -4.69 -6.64
C GLU A 218 -21.30 -3.86 -6.07
N SER A 219 -20.76 -4.25 -4.91
CA SER A 219 -19.57 -3.63 -4.33
C SER A 219 -18.26 -3.99 -5.05
N GLY A 220 -18.29 -4.89 -6.05
CA GLY A 220 -17.09 -5.39 -6.73
C GLY A 220 -16.21 -6.30 -5.85
N MET A 221 -16.70 -6.72 -4.68
CA MET A 221 -16.00 -7.64 -3.78
C MET A 221 -15.93 -9.06 -4.36
N SER A 222 -16.90 -9.47 -5.17
CA SER A 222 -16.92 -10.79 -5.83
C SER A 222 -15.75 -11.02 -6.79
N ASP A 223 -15.18 -9.94 -7.34
CA ASP A 223 -14.05 -10.03 -8.27
C ASP A 223 -12.72 -10.29 -7.56
N VAL A 224 -12.71 -10.21 -6.24
CA VAL A 224 -11.58 -10.65 -5.44
C VAL A 224 -11.56 -12.18 -5.47
N THR A 225 -10.54 -12.77 -6.11
CA THR A 225 -10.42 -14.22 -6.35
C THR A 225 -10.73 -15.06 -5.11
N ILE A 226 -10.25 -14.63 -3.94
CA ILE A 226 -10.44 -15.34 -2.67
C ILE A 226 -11.91 -15.37 -2.23
N VAL A 227 -12.65 -14.30 -2.51
CA VAL A 227 -14.09 -14.21 -2.24
C VAL A 227 -14.85 -15.06 -3.25
N LYS A 228 -14.46 -15.02 -4.53
CA LYS A 228 -15.03 -15.86 -5.58
C LYS A 228 -14.93 -17.34 -5.26
N ASP A 229 -13.74 -17.84 -4.93
CA ASP A 229 -13.50 -19.24 -4.60
C ASP A 229 -14.37 -19.70 -3.41
N ASN A 230 -14.55 -18.84 -2.40
CA ASN A 230 -15.38 -19.14 -1.25
C ASN A 230 -16.89 -19.15 -1.58
N ILE A 231 -17.35 -18.24 -2.45
CA ILE A 231 -18.73 -18.24 -2.94
C ILE A 231 -18.99 -19.53 -3.73
N ASP A 232 -18.12 -19.89 -4.66
CA ASP A 232 -18.25 -21.09 -5.49
C ASP A 232 -18.30 -22.36 -4.61
N HIS A 233 -17.41 -22.45 -3.62
CA HIS A 233 -17.39 -23.56 -2.66
C HIS A 233 -18.68 -23.65 -1.81
N GLN A 234 -19.24 -22.52 -1.38
CA GLN A 234 -20.52 -22.51 -0.65
C GLN A 234 -21.69 -22.94 -1.55
N VAL A 235 -21.72 -22.47 -2.79
CA VAL A 235 -22.73 -22.86 -3.79
C VAL A 235 -22.67 -24.37 -4.06
N ASP A 236 -21.48 -24.93 -4.22
CA ASP A 236 -21.30 -26.37 -4.46
C ASP A 236 -21.73 -27.22 -3.24
N LYS A 237 -21.43 -26.76 -2.02
CA LYS A 237 -21.89 -27.42 -0.80
C LYS A 237 -23.43 -27.47 -0.72
N ILE A 238 -24.10 -26.40 -1.11
CA ILE A 238 -25.57 -26.33 -1.16
C ILE A 238 -26.12 -27.29 -2.23
N LYS A 239 -25.57 -27.26 -3.46
CA LYS A 239 -25.98 -28.16 -4.54
C LYS A 239 -25.87 -29.63 -4.15
N ASN A 240 -24.75 -30.02 -3.52
CA ASN A 240 -24.53 -31.39 -3.07
C ASN A 240 -25.49 -31.79 -1.94
N SER A 241 -25.82 -30.87 -1.05
CA SER A 241 -26.79 -31.12 0.03
C SER A 241 -28.21 -31.32 -0.52
N ILE A 242 -28.61 -30.55 -1.53
CA ILE A 242 -29.91 -30.74 -2.22
C ILE A 242 -29.93 -32.07 -2.97
N LYS A 243 -28.84 -32.42 -3.67
CA LYS A 243 -28.75 -33.69 -4.40
C LYS A 243 -28.92 -34.89 -3.47
N GLY A 244 -28.28 -34.87 -2.29
CA GLY A 244 -28.41 -35.93 -1.29
C GLY A 244 -29.78 -36.00 -0.57
N LEU A 245 -30.66 -35.01 -0.74
CA LEU A 245 -32.05 -35.06 -0.27
C LEU A 245 -33.01 -35.63 -1.32
N LEU A 246 -32.57 -35.73 -2.57
CA LEU A 246 -33.36 -36.21 -3.71
C LEU A 246 -32.98 -37.65 -4.11
N GLU A 247 -31.92 -38.21 -3.52
CA GLU A 247 -31.50 -39.62 -3.61
C GLU A 247 -31.94 -40.40 -2.36
#